data_AF-A0A9X5EIL3-F1
#
_entry.id   AF-A0A9X5EIL3-F1
#
_cell.length_a   1.000
_cell.length_b   1.000
_cell.length_c   1.000
_cell.angle_alpha   90.00
_cell.angle_beta   90.00
_cell.angle_gamma   90.00
#
_symmetry.space_group_name_H-M   'P 1'
#
loop_
_entity.id
_entity.type
_entity.pdbx_description
1 polymer ?
#
loop_
_entity_poly.entity_id
_entity_poly.type
_entity_poly.pdbx_seq_one_letter_code
_entity_poly.pdbx_strand_id
1 'polypeptide(L)'
;MASSSAQLFIPYSESTQGPWIVRRAASLLLGPYDSQAAALAAAENIAPGLSAELGRPVEIHVQQADGTWTEHNYVVAGLVAGVGTPPPGMNRHA
;
A
#
# COMPACT_ATOMS: atom_id res chain seq x y z
N MET A 1 9.88 -7.39 -20.67
CA MET A 1 9.80 -8.35 -19.55
C MET A 1 9.04 -7.65 -18.44
N ALA A 2 7.76 -7.97 -18.22
CA ALA A 2 7.03 -7.35 -17.12
C ALA A 2 7.56 -7.97 -15.83
N SER A 3 8.29 -7.19 -15.02
CA SER A 3 8.45 -7.50 -13.60
C SER A 3 7.06 -7.41 -12.98
N SER A 4 6.32 -8.52 -12.96
CA SER A 4 4.91 -8.55 -12.59
C SER A 4 4.76 -8.40 -11.08
N SER A 5 4.90 -7.18 -10.55
CA SER A 5 4.51 -6.81 -9.18
C SER A 5 3.05 -7.20 -8.92
N ALA A 6 2.75 -7.55 -7.67
CA ALA A 6 1.37 -7.72 -7.23
C ALA A 6 0.80 -6.36 -6.84
N GLN A 7 -0.49 -6.12 -7.09
CA GLN A 7 -1.10 -4.80 -6.87
C GLN A 7 -2.25 -4.90 -5.87
N LEU A 8 -2.21 -4.01 -4.89
CA LEU A 8 -3.29 -3.71 -3.96
C LEU A 8 -3.95 -2.40 -4.39
N PHE A 9 -5.28 -2.39 -4.40
CA PHE A 9 -6.07 -1.24 -4.80
C PHE A 9 -7.00 -0.84 -3.65
N ILE A 10 -7.02 0.46 -3.36
CA ILE A 10 -7.97 1.09 -2.45
C ILE A 10 -8.78 2.09 -3.29
N PRO A 11 -9.96 1.69 -3.80
CA PRO A 11 -10.83 2.62 -4.51
C PRO A 11 -11.33 3.71 -3.56
N TYR A 12 -11.64 4.87 -4.14
CA TYR A 12 -12.17 5.99 -3.41
C TYR A 12 -13.57 5.61 -2.91
N SER A 13 -13.83 5.86 -1.63
CA SER A 13 -15.14 5.66 -1.06
C SER A 13 -15.48 6.81 -0.11
N GLU A 14 -16.48 7.62 -0.46
CA GLU A 14 -17.08 8.51 0.53
C GLU A 14 -17.99 7.68 1.44
N SER A 15 -18.14 8.05 2.73
CA SER A 15 -19.02 7.32 3.66
C SER A 15 -20.47 7.14 3.15
N THR A 16 -20.89 7.93 2.17
CA THR A 16 -22.17 7.81 1.46
C THR A 16 -22.21 6.70 0.40
N GLN A 17 -21.06 6.21 -0.07
CA GLN A 17 -20.90 5.20 -1.13
C GLN A 17 -20.59 3.80 -0.59
N GLY A 18 -20.17 3.68 0.67
CA GLY A 18 -19.87 2.41 1.31
C GLY A 18 -18.56 2.42 2.12
N PRO A 19 -18.17 1.28 2.70
CA PRO A 19 -16.90 1.17 3.41
C PRO A 19 -15.71 1.27 2.46
N TRP A 20 -14.59 1.79 2.94
CA TRP A 20 -13.32 1.70 2.22
C TRP A 20 -12.95 0.23 2.07
N ILE A 21 -12.46 -0.20 0.91
CA ILE A 21 -12.05 -1.59 0.71
C ILE A 21 -10.60 -1.66 0.29
N VAL A 22 -9.92 -2.72 0.72
CA VAL A 22 -8.65 -3.12 0.10
C VAL A 22 -8.96 -4.32 -0.79
N ARG A 23 -8.56 -4.27 -2.06
CA ARG A 23 -8.68 -5.40 -2.98
C ARG A 23 -7.36 -5.72 -3.65
N ARG A 24 -7.17 -7.00 -3.97
CA ARG A 24 -6.05 -7.51 -4.77
C ARG A 24 -6.57 -7.91 -6.13
N ALA A 25 -5.92 -7.40 -7.19
CA ALA A 25 -6.40 -7.55 -8.57
C ALA A 25 -7.89 -7.12 -8.71
N ALA A 26 -8.53 -7.44 -9.84
CA ALA A 26 -9.88 -6.98 -10.15
C ALA A 26 -10.99 -7.56 -9.23
N SER A 27 -10.71 -8.61 -8.44
CA SER A 27 -11.79 -9.43 -7.86
C SER A 27 -11.61 -9.91 -6.42
N LEU A 28 -10.43 -9.82 -5.80
CA LEU A 28 -10.24 -10.34 -4.44
C LEU A 28 -10.37 -9.24 -3.40
N LEU A 29 -11.49 -9.22 -2.67
CA LEU A 29 -11.74 -8.27 -1.58
C LEU A 29 -11.06 -8.79 -0.30
N LEU A 30 -10.14 -8.00 0.26
CA LEU A 30 -9.35 -8.37 1.44
C LEU A 30 -10.00 -7.91 2.74
N GLY A 31 -10.80 -6.83 2.69
CA GLY A 31 -11.64 -6.42 3.81
C GLY A 31 -12.26 -5.03 3.61
N PRO A 32 -13.39 -4.74 4.29
CA PRO A 32 -13.92 -3.40 4.47
C PRO A 32 -13.26 -2.68 5.66
N TYR A 33 -13.19 -1.36 5.58
CA TYR A 33 -12.57 -0.45 6.54
C TYR A 33 -13.39 0.83 6.70
N ASP A 34 -13.35 1.39 7.90
CA ASP A 34 -14.18 2.55 8.26
C ASP A 34 -13.65 3.88 7.67
N SER A 35 -12.38 3.92 7.24
CA SER A 35 -11.75 5.11 6.68
C SER A 35 -10.63 4.78 5.70
N GLN A 36 -10.24 5.76 4.88
CA GLN A 36 -9.09 5.66 3.97
C GLN A 36 -7.80 5.29 4.71
N ALA A 37 -7.56 5.94 5.86
CA ALA A 37 -6.38 5.69 6.67
C ALA A 37 -6.34 4.26 7.20
N ALA A 38 -7.49 3.71 7.60
CA ALA A 38 -7.60 2.31 8.04
C ALA A 38 -7.34 1.33 6.89
N ALA A 39 -7.89 1.60 5.69
CA ALA A 39 -7.63 0.79 4.51
C ALA A 39 -6.16 0.82 4.08
N LEU A 40 -5.53 2.01 4.13
CA LEU A 40 -4.11 2.20 3.87
C LEU A 40 -3.24 1.42 4.85
N ALA A 41 -3.46 1.59 6.16
CA ALA A 41 -2.72 0.87 7.19
C ALA A 41 -2.87 -0.65 7.05
N ALA A 42 -4.05 -1.13 6.68
CA ALA A 42 -4.26 -2.55 6.45
C ALA A 42 -3.54 -3.05 5.18
N ALA A 43 -3.58 -2.29 4.08
CA ALA A 43 -2.83 -2.63 2.87
C ALA A 43 -1.32 -2.69 3.13
N GLU A 44 -0.79 -1.74 3.91
CA GLU A 44 0.62 -1.72 4.32
C GLU A 44 0.99 -2.92 5.20
N ASN A 45 0.10 -3.37 6.10
CA ASN A 45 0.33 -4.57 6.90
C ASN A 45 0.24 -5.87 6.07
N ILE A 46 -0.61 -5.92 5.05
CA ILE A 46 -0.78 -7.09 4.18
C ILE A 46 0.37 -7.22 3.18
N ALA A 47 0.88 -6.10 2.65
CA ALA A 47 1.84 -6.08 1.56
C ALA A 47 3.13 -6.89 1.82
N PRO A 48 3.77 -6.86 3.00
CA PRO A 48 4.95 -7.68 3.27
C PRO A 48 4.66 -9.18 3.24
N GLY A 49 3.55 -9.60 3.86
CA GLY A 49 3.12 -11.01 3.85
C GLY A 49 2.79 -11.49 2.44
N LEU A 50 2.10 -10.65 1.67
CA LEU A 50 1.77 -10.94 0.28
C LEU A 50 3.01 -10.96 -0.62
N SER A 51 3.98 -10.08 -0.39
CA SER A 51 5.23 -10.05 -1.14
C SER A 51 6.06 -11.31 -0.88
N ALA A 52 6.12 -11.75 0.38
CA ALA A 52 6.79 -12.99 0.78
C ALA A 52 6.10 -14.23 0.20
N GLU A 53 4.77 -14.30 0.24
CA GLU A 53 3.98 -15.40 -0.32
C GLU A 53 4.17 -15.52 -1.84
N LEU A 54 4.17 -14.40 -2.55
CA LEU A 54 4.24 -14.39 -4.01
C LEU A 54 5.68 -14.37 -4.54
N GLY A 55 6.67 -14.14 -3.69
CA GLY A 55 8.07 -13.98 -4.08
C GLY A 55 8.34 -12.78 -5.00
N ARG A 56 7.51 -11.73 -4.91
CA ARG A 56 7.58 -10.54 -5.78
C ARG A 56 7.14 -9.27 -5.07
N PRO A 57 7.56 -8.09 -5.54
CA PRO A 57 7.13 -6.81 -4.97
C PRO A 57 5.62 -6.59 -5.02
N VAL A 58 5.10 -5.80 -4.09
CA VAL A 58 3.71 -5.39 -3.98
C VAL A 58 3.60 -3.87 -4.08
N GLU A 59 2.80 -3.37 -5.01
CA GLU A 59 2.43 -1.96 -5.17
C GLU A 59 1.08 -1.69 -4.52
N ILE A 60 0.97 -0.58 -3.79
CA ILE A 60 -0.28 -0.10 -3.21
C ILE A 60 -0.74 1.12 -4.01
N HIS A 61 -1.92 1.03 -4.62
CA HIS A 61 -2.56 2.12 -5.34
C HIS A 61 -3.81 2.58 -4.62
N VAL A 62 -3.97 3.90 -4.52
CA VAL A 62 -5.13 4.54 -3.92
C VAL A 62 -5.79 5.42 -4.96
N GLN A 63 -7.11 5.32 -5.07
CA GLN A 63 -7.87 6.21 -5.91
C GLN A 63 -8.22 7.47 -5.12
N GLN A 64 -7.98 8.62 -5.73
CA GLN A 64 -8.32 9.94 -5.21
C GLN A 64 -9.77 10.31 -5.56
N ALA A 65 -10.28 11.36 -4.93
CA ALA A 65 -11.66 11.83 -5.12
C ALA A 65 -11.95 12.28 -6.57
N ASP A 66 -10.93 12.71 -7.31
CA ASP A 66 -11.01 13.07 -8.73
C ASP A 66 -11.04 11.86 -9.68
N GLY A 67 -10.99 10.64 -9.12
CA GLY A 67 -10.97 9.38 -9.84
C GLY A 67 -9.59 8.92 -10.30
N THR A 68 -8.54 9.71 -10.08
CA THR A 68 -7.16 9.35 -10.43
C THR A 68 -6.59 8.30 -9.47
N TRP A 69 -5.69 7.45 -9.99
CA TRP A 69 -4.99 6.45 -9.18
C TRP A 69 -3.57 6.90 -8.91
N THR A 70 -3.19 6.94 -7.64
CA THR A 70 -1.82 7.29 -7.21
C THR A 70 -1.17 6.10 -6.54
N GLU A 71 0.10 5.85 -6.86
CA GLU A 71 0.93 4.92 -6.11
C GLU A 71 1.22 5.51 -4.73
N HIS A 72 0.94 4.75 -3.67
CA HIS A 72 1.17 5.14 -2.29
C HIS A 72 2.45 4.50 -1.75
N ASN A 73 2.70 3.22 -2.04
CA ASN A 73 3.88 2.51 -1.52
C ASN A 73 4.30 1.32 -2.39
N TYR A 74 5.59 0.97 -2.31
CA TYR A 74 6.22 -0.17 -2.99
C TYR A 74 6.92 -1.07 -1.97
N VAL A 75 6.44 -2.30 -1.79
CA VAL A 75 6.93 -3.24 -0.77
C VAL A 75 7.65 -4.41 -1.43
N VAL A 76 8.88 -4.71 -1.02
CA VAL A 76 9.66 -5.85 -1.49
C VAL A 76 9.95 -6.82 -0.35
N ALA A 77 9.68 -8.11 -0.55
CA ALA A 77 10.03 -9.17 0.37
C ALA A 77 11.53 -9.13 0.68
N GLY A 78 11.87 -8.91 1.96
CA GLY A 78 13.25 -8.78 2.43
C GLY A 78 13.67 -7.37 2.85
N LEU A 79 12.85 -6.34 2.58
CA LEU A 79 13.05 -5.00 3.10
C LEU A 79 11.98 -4.65 4.14
N VAL A 80 12.01 -5.33 5.30
CA VAL A 80 11.46 -4.70 6.52
C VAL A 80 12.45 -3.58 6.89
N ALA A 81 12.42 -2.49 6.13
CA ALA A 81 12.88 -1.18 6.57
C ALA A 81 11.59 -0.52 7.11
N GLY A 82 11.32 -0.63 8.40
CA GLY A 82 12.00 0.29 9.31
C GLY A 82 11.56 1.71 8.95
N VAL A 83 10.35 2.09 9.37
CA VAL A 83 10.00 3.51 9.53
C VAL A 83 11.13 4.15 10.32
N GLY A 84 11.87 5.02 9.64
CA GLY A 84 13.11 5.56 10.14
C GLY A 84 13.96 6.13 9.01
N THR A 85 13.36 6.98 8.18
CA THR A 85 14.10 8.03 7.47
C THR A 85 15.07 8.69 8.46
N PRO A 86 16.40 8.64 8.25
CA PRO A 86 17.29 9.48 9.04
C PRO A 86 17.03 10.94 8.61
N PRO A 87 16.86 11.89 9.54
CA PRO A 87 16.76 13.30 9.18
C PRO A 87 18.05 13.74 8.48
N PRO A 88 17.97 14.57 7.42
CA PRO A 88 19.16 15.08 6.77
C PRO A 88 19.84 16.08 7.71
N GLY A 89 20.97 15.68 8.28
CA GLY A 89 21.93 16.60 8.90
C GLY A 89 22.27 16.31 10.36
N MET A 90 23.24 15.43 10.59
CA MET A 90 24.18 15.59 11.70
C MET A 90 25.59 15.34 11.19
N ASN A 91 26.22 16.42 10.74
CA ASN A 91 27.65 16.49 10.53
C ASN A 91 28.34 16.30 11.89
N ARG A 92 28.86 15.10 12.18
CA ARG A 92 29.83 14.91 13.25
C ARG A 92 31.21 15.32 12.73
N HIS A 93 31.59 16.56 12.99
CA HIS A 93 33.00 16.94 12.99
C HIS A 93 33.58 16.63 14.36
N ALA A 94 34.79 16.04 14.31
CA ALA A 94 35.62 15.63 15.43
C ALA A 94 36.14 16.79 16.28
#